data_AF-X0SCE5-F1
#
_entry.id   AF-X0SCE5-F1
#
_cell.length_a   1.000
_cell.length_b   1.000
_cell.length_c   1.000
_cell.angle_alpha   90.00
_cell.angle_beta   90.00
_cell.angle_gamma   90.00
#
_symmetry.space_group_name_H-M   'P 1'
#
loop_
_entity.id
_entity.type
_entity.pdbx_description
1 polymer ?
#
loop_
_entity_poly.entity_id
_entity_poly.type
_entity_poly.pdbx_seq_one_letter_code
_entity_poly.pdbx_strand_id
1 'polypeptide(L)'
;MAVKLELKKRRTQGNVTLSLEWIKAIINRGDAANQLLSQVKGMVDGSIGVHDKKWLTEIINWAPQGGLPLTETAKWFKLAKRVADLDEEEEGFFTLSDYQVTLVWSRLIDPEYKVTGLPSAFVEFIMGFQQASGRHFPEEEPDEVKGSEEGSDEIEETD
;
A
#
# COMPACT_ATOMS: atom_id res chain seq x y z
N MET A 1 5.01 14.54 -17.98
CA MET A 1 3.55 14.67 -17.81
C MET A 1 3.28 15.08 -16.35
N ALA A 2 2.06 15.49 -16.02
CA ALA A 2 1.68 15.79 -14.64
C ALA A 2 0.46 14.95 -14.30
N VAL A 3 0.54 14.20 -13.20
CA VAL A 3 -0.51 13.31 -12.72
C VAL A 3 -1.38 14.05 -11.72
N LYS A 4 -2.70 13.99 -11.88
CA LYS A 4 -3.65 14.54 -10.92
C LYS A 4 -4.17 13.41 -10.03
N LEU A 5 -3.76 13.43 -8.77
CA LEU A 5 -4.26 12.52 -7.74
C LEU A 5 -5.46 13.16 -7.05
N GLU A 6 -6.58 12.46 -7.00
CA GLU A 6 -7.75 12.90 -6.26
C GLU A 6 -7.58 12.55 -4.77
N LEU A 7 -7.55 13.57 -3.90
CA LEU A 7 -7.44 13.43 -2.45
C LEU A 7 -8.84 13.49 -1.84
N LYS A 8 -9.17 12.48 -1.03
CA LYS A 8 -10.48 12.37 -0.37
C LYS A 8 -10.35 11.98 1.09
N LYS A 9 -11.44 12.17 1.84
CA LYS A 9 -11.63 11.56 3.14
C LYS A 9 -12.17 10.15 2.95
N ARG A 10 -11.38 9.18 3.37
CA ARG A 10 -11.72 7.76 3.29
C ARG A 10 -12.23 7.27 4.62
N ARG A 11 -13.33 6.53 4.58
CA ARG A 11 -13.91 5.97 5.80
C ARG A 11 -13.03 4.82 6.27
N THR A 12 -12.64 4.88 7.53
CA THR A 12 -11.88 3.80 8.14
C THR A 12 -12.78 2.96 9.04
N GLN A 13 -12.48 1.67 9.11
CA GLN A 13 -13.15 0.69 9.96
C GLN A 13 -12.05 -0.17 10.58
N GLY A 14 -11.79 0.00 11.88
CA GLY A 14 -10.81 -0.75 12.65
C GLY A 14 -9.33 -0.43 12.38
N ASN A 15 -8.47 -0.71 13.37
CA ASN A 15 -7.02 -0.65 13.25
C ASN A 15 -6.45 -2.06 13.08
N VAL A 16 -5.80 -2.35 11.94
CA VAL A 16 -5.09 -3.60 11.68
C VAL A 16 -3.73 -3.25 11.07
N THR A 17 -2.68 -3.97 11.48
CA THR A 17 -1.35 -3.89 10.84
C THR A 17 -1.26 -4.99 9.79
N LEU A 18 -1.02 -4.63 8.54
CA LEU A 18 -0.88 -5.57 7.43
C LEU A 18 0.48 -5.39 6.75
N SER A 19 1.06 -6.50 6.28
CA SER A 19 2.20 -6.43 5.36
C SER A 19 1.74 -5.87 4.01
N LEU A 20 2.56 -5.01 3.40
CA LEU A 20 2.28 -4.46 2.09
C LEU A 20 2.30 -5.55 0.99
N GLU A 21 3.10 -6.60 1.16
CA GLU A 21 3.13 -7.77 0.28
C GLU A 21 1.76 -8.43 0.18
N TRP A 22 1.08 -8.58 1.32
CA TRP A 22 -0.27 -9.14 1.35
C TRP A 22 -1.28 -8.25 0.59
N ILE A 23 -1.14 -6.93 0.69
CA ILE A 23 -1.96 -5.97 -0.05
C ILE A 23 -1.67 -6.06 -1.56
N LYS A 24 -0.39 -6.10 -1.96
CA LYS A 24 0.04 -6.23 -3.36
C LYS A 24 -0.51 -7.51 -3.99
N ALA A 25 -0.33 -8.65 -3.33
CA ALA A 25 -0.81 -9.95 -3.78
C ALA A 25 -2.32 -9.97 -4.03
N ILE A 26 -3.10 -9.21 -3.25
CA ILE A 26 -4.55 -9.16 -3.40
C ILE A 26 -4.99 -8.19 -4.49
N ILE A 27 -4.35 -7.02 -4.61
CA ILE A 27 -4.62 -6.06 -5.70
C ILE A 27 -4.33 -6.71 -7.06
N ASN A 28 -3.26 -7.50 -7.16
CA ASN A 28 -2.84 -8.16 -8.40
C ASN A 28 -3.80 -9.27 -8.87
N ARG A 29 -4.69 -9.79 -8.02
CA ARG A 29 -5.63 -10.87 -8.38
C ARG A 29 -6.90 -10.42 -9.11
N GLY A 30 -7.04 -9.14 -9.45
CA GLY A 30 -8.09 -8.60 -10.34
C GLY A 30 -9.52 -8.55 -9.76
N ASP A 31 -10.01 -9.65 -9.16
CA ASP A 31 -11.36 -9.79 -8.58
C ASP A 31 -11.40 -9.54 -7.06
N ALA A 32 -10.22 -9.45 -6.44
CA ALA A 32 -10.08 -9.53 -4.98
C ALA A 32 -10.08 -8.17 -4.27
N ALA A 33 -10.13 -7.03 -4.97
CA ALA A 33 -10.26 -5.71 -4.32
C ALA A 33 -11.58 -5.60 -3.53
N ASN A 34 -12.69 -6.12 -4.09
CA ASN A 34 -13.98 -6.19 -3.40
C ASN A 34 -13.97 -7.23 -2.27
N GLN A 35 -13.25 -8.35 -2.44
CA GLN A 35 -13.09 -9.34 -1.38
C GLN A 35 -12.23 -8.82 -0.22
N LEU A 36 -11.15 -8.10 -0.49
CA LEU A 36 -10.32 -7.41 0.51
C LEU A 36 -11.15 -6.39 1.30
N LEU A 37 -11.90 -5.55 0.58
CA LEU A 37 -12.86 -4.62 1.18
C LEU A 37 -13.86 -5.36 2.07
N SER A 38 -14.39 -6.50 1.63
CA SER A 38 -15.35 -7.28 2.43
C SER A 38 -14.74 -7.97 3.65
N GLN A 39 -13.51 -8.48 3.56
CA GLN A 39 -12.80 -9.13 4.65
C GLN A 39 -12.36 -8.12 5.73
N VAL A 40 -11.92 -6.92 5.31
CA VAL A 40 -11.54 -5.84 6.22
C VAL A 40 -12.78 -5.16 6.83
N LYS A 41 -13.89 -5.05 6.08
CA LYS A 41 -15.19 -4.52 6.59
C LYS A 41 -15.80 -5.37 7.71
N GLY A 42 -15.43 -6.64 7.83
CA GLY A 42 -15.94 -7.55 8.86
C GLY A 42 -15.48 -7.23 10.28
N MET A 43 -14.51 -6.33 10.47
CA MET A 43 -13.95 -5.97 11.77
C MET A 43 -14.46 -4.58 12.21
N VAL A 44 -15.57 -4.58 12.96
CA VAL A 44 -16.33 -3.43 13.56
C VAL A 44 -15.45 -2.61 14.54
N ASP A 45 -15.68 -1.35 14.98
CA ASP A 45 -16.74 -0.32 14.92
C ASP A 45 -16.09 1.08 15.07
N GLY A 46 -16.74 2.15 14.59
CA GLY A 46 -16.30 3.55 14.70
C GLY A 46 -15.70 4.15 13.42
N SER A 47 -16.48 4.97 12.71
CA SER A 47 -16.05 5.59 11.44
C SER A 47 -15.28 6.89 11.69
N ILE A 48 -13.95 6.81 11.72
CA ILE A 48 -13.10 8.00 11.58
C ILE A 48 -12.80 8.18 10.10
N GLY A 49 -13.05 9.37 9.56
CA GLY A 49 -12.62 9.74 8.22
C GLY A 49 -11.13 10.07 8.24
N VAL A 50 -10.33 9.39 7.42
CA VAL A 50 -8.90 9.71 7.24
C VAL A 50 -8.71 10.34 5.88
N HIS A 51 -8.13 11.54 5.88
CA HIS A 51 -7.78 12.21 4.64
C HIS A 51 -6.52 11.62 4.01
N ASP A 52 -6.47 11.56 2.67
CA ASP A 52 -5.34 11.03 1.90
C ASP A 52 -4.02 11.76 2.15
N LYS A 53 -4.06 12.99 2.70
CA LYS A 53 -2.85 13.68 3.20
C LYS A 53 -2.08 12.81 4.19
N LYS A 54 -2.77 12.03 5.04
CA LYS A 54 -2.12 11.14 6.01
C LYS A 54 -1.20 10.15 5.30
N TRP A 55 -1.70 9.46 4.28
CA TRP A 55 -0.93 8.45 3.54
C TRP A 55 0.21 9.05 2.75
N LEU A 56 -0.03 10.20 2.10
CA LEU A 56 1.05 10.95 1.47
C LEU A 56 2.13 11.33 2.49
N THR A 57 1.75 11.80 3.67
CA THR A 57 2.67 12.18 4.74
C THR A 57 3.48 10.98 5.24
N GLU A 58 2.84 9.83 5.44
CA GLU A 58 3.52 8.59 5.85
C GLU A 58 4.49 8.11 4.77
N ILE A 59 4.05 8.04 3.51
CA ILE A 59 4.91 7.64 2.39
C ILE A 59 6.08 8.62 2.26
N ILE A 60 5.85 9.92 2.36
CA ILE A 60 6.88 10.96 2.16
C ILE A 60 7.89 11.03 3.33
N ASN A 61 7.49 10.68 4.54
CA ASN A 61 8.38 10.74 5.70
C ASN A 61 8.98 9.39 6.10
N TRP A 62 8.61 8.30 5.42
CA TRP A 62 9.20 6.99 5.68
C TRP A 62 10.69 6.93 5.36
N ALA A 63 11.44 6.20 6.18
CA ALA A 63 12.83 5.86 5.96
C ALA A 63 13.10 4.40 6.41
N PRO A 64 14.00 3.67 5.72
CA PRO A 64 14.37 2.31 6.08
C PRO A 64 15.13 2.25 7.41
N GLN A 65 15.30 1.04 7.95
CA GLN A 65 16.09 0.84 9.16
C GLN A 65 17.57 1.11 8.84
N GLY A 66 18.10 2.23 9.36
CA GLY A 66 19.42 2.75 9.01
C GLY A 66 19.38 4.17 8.43
N GLY A 67 18.18 4.67 8.12
CA GLY A 67 17.96 6.02 7.61
C GLY A 67 18.29 6.16 6.12
N LEU A 68 18.09 7.38 5.60
CA LEU A 68 18.45 7.73 4.22
C LEU A 68 19.62 8.72 4.23
N PRO A 69 20.53 8.63 3.24
CA PRO A 69 21.51 9.69 3.00
C PRO A 69 20.81 11.04 2.83
N LEU A 70 21.45 12.12 3.30
CA LEU A 70 20.86 13.47 3.23
C LEU A 70 20.47 13.89 1.81
N THR A 71 21.26 13.46 0.81
CA THR A 71 21.00 13.68 -0.61
C THR A 71 19.70 13.03 -1.07
N GLU A 72 19.36 11.86 -0.53
CA GLU A 72 18.11 11.17 -0.81
C GLU A 72 16.94 11.86 -0.10
N THR A 73 17.11 12.24 1.17
CA THR A 73 16.11 12.98 1.94
C THR A 73 15.76 14.33 1.28
N ALA A 74 16.74 15.03 0.72
CA ALA A 74 16.55 16.32 0.05
C ALA A 74 15.59 16.24 -1.16
N LYS A 75 15.52 15.09 -1.85
CA LYS A 75 14.60 14.86 -2.98
C LYS A 75 13.14 15.00 -2.57
N TRP A 76 12.84 14.70 -1.31
CA TRP A 76 11.49 14.71 -0.75
C TRP A 76 11.06 16.07 -0.22
N PHE A 77 11.99 16.95 0.12
CA PHE A 77 11.71 18.18 0.88
C PHE A 77 10.63 19.06 0.25
N LYS A 78 10.71 19.29 -1.07
CA LYS A 78 9.71 20.09 -1.79
C LYS A 78 8.33 19.42 -1.81
N LEU A 79 8.28 18.09 -1.94
CA LEU A 79 7.04 17.34 -1.94
C LEU A 79 6.44 17.29 -0.52
N ALA A 80 7.27 17.07 0.50
CA ALA A 80 6.90 17.08 1.91
C ALA A 80 6.27 18.42 2.32
N LYS A 81 6.89 19.54 1.95
CA LYS A 81 6.34 20.87 2.20
C LYS A 81 4.95 21.03 1.57
N ARG A 82 4.80 20.69 0.30
CA ARG A 82 3.52 20.80 -0.42
C ARG A 82 2.42 19.93 0.19
N VAL A 83 2.77 18.74 0.69
CA VAL A 83 1.80 17.87 1.36
C VAL A 83 1.49 18.38 2.76
N ALA A 84 2.45 18.92 3.49
CA ALA A 84 2.22 19.52 4.80
C ALA A 84 1.28 20.74 4.72
N ASP A 85 1.40 21.53 3.64
CA ASP A 85 0.57 22.71 3.36
C ASP A 85 -0.87 22.35 2.90
N LEU A 86 -1.20 21.05 2.70
CA LEU A 86 -2.58 20.63 2.40
C LEU A 86 -3.48 20.76 3.63
N ASP A 87 -4.70 21.23 3.41
CA ASP A 87 -5.75 21.14 4.43
C ASP A 87 -6.15 19.67 4.61
N GLU A 88 -6.32 19.24 5.86
CA GLU A 88 -6.77 17.89 6.22
C GLU A 88 -8.28 17.73 6.07
N GLU A 89 -9.00 18.85 5.96
CA GLU A 89 -10.44 18.89 5.86
C GLU A 89 -10.96 19.06 4.43
N GLU A 90 -10.14 19.54 3.49
CA GLU A 90 -10.54 19.81 2.10
C GLU A 90 -10.14 18.69 1.13
N GLU A 91 -11.12 18.19 0.38
CA GLU A 91 -10.92 17.25 -0.72
C GLU A 91 -10.59 17.99 -2.02
N GLY A 92 -9.82 17.36 -2.93
CA GLY A 92 -9.47 18.00 -4.19
C GLY A 92 -8.42 17.29 -5.01
N PHE A 93 -7.81 17.98 -5.97
CA PHE A 93 -6.76 17.41 -6.81
C PHE A 93 -5.37 17.86 -6.37
N PHE A 94 -4.51 16.88 -6.10
CA PHE A 94 -3.09 17.10 -5.88
C PHE A 94 -2.29 16.73 -7.13
N THR A 95 -1.55 17.69 -7.67
CA THR A 95 -0.77 17.47 -8.90
C THR A 95 0.65 17.01 -8.57
N LEU A 96 1.05 15.87 -9.11
CA LEU A 96 2.38 15.29 -9.01
C LEU A 96 3.10 15.40 -10.36
N SER A 97 4.38 15.76 -10.35
CA SER A 97 5.22 15.57 -11.53
C SER A 97 5.59 14.09 -11.70
N ASP A 98 5.97 13.66 -12.92
CA ASP A 98 6.43 12.28 -13.15
C ASP A 98 7.56 11.85 -12.21
N TYR A 99 8.45 12.78 -11.86
CA TYR A 99 9.52 12.55 -10.89
C TYR A 99 8.96 12.27 -9.49
N GLN A 100 7.97 13.05 -9.02
CA GLN A 100 7.33 12.84 -7.72
C GLN A 100 6.53 11.54 -7.69
N VAL A 101 5.86 11.19 -8.78
CA VAL A 101 5.21 9.88 -8.94
C VAL A 101 6.22 8.75 -8.78
N THR A 102 7.39 8.88 -9.42
CA THR A 102 8.45 7.88 -9.34
C THR A 102 9.02 7.75 -7.93
N LEU A 103 9.20 8.86 -7.22
CA LEU A 103 9.60 8.85 -5.81
C LEU A 103 8.57 8.12 -4.93
N VAL A 104 7.30 8.51 -5.01
CA VAL A 104 6.22 7.85 -4.25
C VAL A 104 6.19 6.36 -4.56
N TRP A 105 6.24 6.00 -5.84
CA TRP A 105 6.24 4.62 -6.29
C TRP A 105 7.43 3.82 -5.76
N SER A 106 8.64 4.40 -5.72
CA SER A 106 9.83 3.69 -5.24
C SER A 106 9.73 3.24 -3.79
N ARG A 107 9.00 3.99 -2.94
CA ARG A 107 8.71 3.57 -1.56
C ARG A 107 7.61 2.53 -1.48
N LEU A 108 6.58 2.62 -2.32
CA LEU A 108 5.49 1.64 -2.35
C LEU A 108 5.94 0.25 -2.82
N ILE A 109 6.99 0.16 -3.63
CA ILE A 109 7.56 -1.12 -4.05
C ILE A 109 8.68 -1.61 -3.12
N ASP A 110 9.14 -0.80 -2.18
CA ASP A 110 10.20 -1.15 -1.25
C ASP A 110 9.72 -2.27 -0.28
N PRO A 111 10.47 -3.37 -0.12
CA PRO A 111 10.07 -4.48 0.75
C PRO A 111 10.08 -4.12 2.25
N GLU A 112 10.84 -3.11 2.65
CA GLU A 112 10.86 -2.64 4.05
C GLU A 112 9.70 -1.68 4.36
N TYR A 113 9.01 -1.17 3.34
CA TYR A 113 7.87 -0.28 3.53
C TYR A 113 6.66 -1.04 4.06
N LYS A 114 6.28 -0.72 5.31
CA LYS A 114 5.13 -1.30 6.00
C LYS A 114 4.15 -0.20 6.38
N VAL A 115 2.86 -0.50 6.25
CA VAL A 115 1.79 0.43 6.64
C VAL A 115 1.14 -0.06 7.93
N THR A 116 1.07 0.84 8.90
CA THR A 116 0.51 0.55 10.22
C THR A 116 -0.84 1.24 10.37
N GLY A 117 -1.91 0.46 10.56
CA GLY A 117 -3.27 0.97 10.80
C GLY A 117 -4.05 1.30 9.52
N LEU A 118 -5.38 1.06 9.58
CA LEU A 118 -6.39 1.47 8.59
C LEU A 118 -6.14 0.99 7.14
N PRO A 119 -5.96 -0.33 6.93
CA PRO A 119 -5.55 -0.87 5.65
C PRO A 119 -6.57 -0.67 4.52
N SER A 120 -7.87 -0.59 4.80
CA SER A 120 -8.89 -0.37 3.76
C SER A 120 -8.77 1.00 3.10
N ALA A 121 -8.69 2.07 3.90
CA ALA A 121 -8.51 3.42 3.37
C ALA A 121 -7.17 3.59 2.65
N PHE A 122 -6.11 2.95 3.16
CA PHE A 122 -4.83 2.93 2.48
C PHE A 122 -4.91 2.21 1.13
N VAL A 123 -5.56 1.04 1.05
CA VAL A 123 -5.75 0.32 -0.22
C VAL A 123 -6.51 1.16 -1.22
N GLU A 124 -7.61 1.79 -0.81
CA GLU A 124 -8.38 2.67 -1.70
C GLU A 124 -7.56 3.85 -2.21
N PHE A 125 -6.68 4.41 -1.36
CA PHE A 125 -5.72 5.44 -1.76
C PHE A 125 -4.73 4.90 -2.80
N ILE A 126 -4.16 3.71 -2.60
CA ILE A 126 -3.23 3.10 -3.54
C ILE A 126 -3.90 2.79 -4.87
N MET A 127 -5.12 2.26 -4.88
CA MET A 127 -5.87 2.03 -6.11
C MET A 127 -6.10 3.34 -6.87
N GLY A 128 -6.49 4.41 -6.17
CA GLY A 128 -6.62 5.75 -6.76
C GLY A 128 -5.29 6.28 -7.32
N PHE A 129 -4.18 6.03 -6.62
CA PHE A 129 -2.85 6.39 -7.08
C PHE A 129 -2.43 5.61 -8.34
N GLN A 130 -2.69 4.31 -8.40
CA GLN A 130 -2.39 3.49 -9.59
C GLN A 130 -3.23 3.94 -10.79
N GLN A 131 -4.52 4.20 -10.59
CA GLN A 131 -5.40 4.72 -11.64
C GLN A 131 -4.92 6.07 -12.17
N ALA A 132 -4.48 6.98 -11.29
CA ALA A 132 -4.00 8.30 -11.69
C ALA A 132 -2.63 8.26 -12.37
N SER A 133 -1.72 7.40 -11.89
CA SER A 133 -0.32 7.36 -12.34
C SER A 133 -0.06 6.37 -13.49
N GLY A 134 -0.96 5.42 -13.73
CA GLY A 134 -0.74 4.29 -14.63
C GLY A 134 0.33 3.30 -14.15
N ARG A 135 0.78 3.40 -12.89
CA ARG A 135 1.75 2.46 -12.29
C ARG A 135 1.00 1.25 -11.74
N HIS A 136 1.52 0.07 -12.01
CA HIS A 136 0.98 -1.20 -11.49
C HIS A 136 2.09 -1.95 -10.74
N PHE A 137 1.72 -2.63 -9.66
CA PHE A 137 2.66 -3.55 -9.01
C PHE A 137 2.97 -4.67 -10.00
N PRO A 138 4.22 -5.17 -10.04
CA PRO A 138 4.53 -6.36 -10.81
C PRO A 138 3.64 -7.51 -10.32
N GLU A 139 3.08 -8.30 -11.24
CA GLU A 139 2.41 -9.55 -10.90
C GLU A 139 3.46 -10.47 -10.26
N GLU A 140 3.27 -10.81 -8.98
CA GLU A 140 3.96 -11.94 -8.38
C GLU A 140 3.26 -13.19 -8.92
N GLU A 141 3.99 -14.01 -9.66
CA GLU A 141 3.53 -15.37 -9.96
C GLU A 141 3.17 -16.04 -8.63
N PRO A 142 1.98 -16.65 -8.49
CA PRO A 142 1.64 -17.34 -7.26
C PRO A 142 2.69 -18.41 -7.03
N ASP A 143 3.39 -18.33 -5.89
CA ASP A 143 4.27 -19.39 -5.44
C ASP A 143 3.50 -20.71 -5.57
N GLU A 144 3.97 -21.57 -6.48
CA GLU A 144 3.52 -22.95 -6.55
C GLU A 144 3.66 -23.50 -5.14
N VAL A 145 2.51 -23.77 -4.52
CA VAL A 145 2.44 -24.59 -3.31
C VAL A 145 3.05 -25.92 -3.74
N LYS A 146 4.35 -26.09 -3.49
CA LYS A 146 5.02 -27.38 -3.62
C LYS A 146 4.22 -28.31 -2.73
N GLY A 147 3.40 -29.13 -3.39
CA GLY A 147 2.69 -30.20 -2.78
C GLY A 147 3.69 -30.99 -1.96
N SER A 148 3.37 -31.13 -0.68
CA SER A 148 3.87 -32.20 0.15
C SER A 148 3.46 -33.53 -0.47
N GLU A 149 4.20 -33.97 -1.49
CA GLU A 149 4.35 -35.35 -1.90
C GLU A 149 5.75 -35.77 -1.46
N GLU A 150 5.83 -36.51 -0.37
CA GLU A 150 6.75 -37.65 -0.18
C GLU A 150 6.62 -38.16 1.26
N GLY A 151 6.23 -39.43 1.38
CA GLY A 151 6.05 -40.10 2.65
C GLY A 151 5.06 -41.27 2.58
N SER A 152 5.05 -42.01 1.48
CA SER A 152 4.49 -43.38 1.46
C SER A 152 5.69 -44.33 1.49
N ASP A 153 6.22 -44.59 2.68
CA ASP A 153 7.16 -45.70 2.85
C ASP A 153 6.41 -46.90 3.46
N GLU A 154 6.63 -48.02 2.79
CA GLU A 154 6.06 -49.34 2.96
C GLU A 154 6.19 -49.84 4.41
N ILE A 155 5.11 -50.42 4.94
CA ILE A 155 5.18 -51.24 6.15
C ILE A 155 5.46 -52.67 5.69
N GLU A 156 6.72 -53.07 5.84
CA GLU A 156 7.20 -54.43 5.60
C GLU A 156 6.56 -55.40 6.62
N GLU A 157 5.93 -56.44 6.09
CA GLU A 157 5.26 -57.54 6.81
C GLU A 157 6.31 -58.34 7.60
N THR A 158 6.07 -58.58 8.90
CA THR A 158 6.85 -59.53 9.69
C THR A 158 5.96 -60.57 10.36
N ASP A 159 6.44 -61.81 10.24
CA ASP A 159 6.02 -63.13 10.77
C ASP A 159 4.85 -63.89 10.11
#